data_AF-A0A2N3B723-F1
#
_entry.id   AF-A0A2N3B723-F1
#
_cell.length_a   1.000
_cell.length_b   1.000
_cell.length_c   1.000
_cell.angle_alpha   90.00
_cell.angle_beta   90.00
_cell.angle_gamma   90.00
#
_symmetry.space_group_name_H-M   'P 1'
#
loop_
_entity.id
_entity.type
_entity.pdbx_description
1 polymer ?
#
loop_
_entity_poly.entity_id
_entity_poly.type
_entity_poly.pdbx_seq_one_letter_code
_entity_poly.pdbx_strand_id
1 'polypeptide(L)' 'MAGTGFGGVLMLLVVVIAQVVPFWRLLPRAGIPSLVALLAIFPLVSLVLLWIMAFKRWPGDGVRGGV' A
#
# COMPACT_ATOMS: atom_id res chain seq x y z
N MET A 1 -29.20 -11.04 -9.25
CA MET A 1 -28.65 -9.73 -9.70
C MET A 1 -28.43 -8.91 -8.44
N ALA A 2 -27.18 -8.72 -8.01
CA ALA A 2 -26.91 -7.91 -6.82
C ALA A 2 -27.27 -6.46 -7.14
N GLY A 3 -28.32 -5.94 -6.52
CA GLY A 3 -28.61 -4.52 -6.56
C GLY A 3 -27.51 -3.82 -5.79
N THR A 4 -26.57 -3.17 -6.50
CA THR A 4 -25.56 -2.30 -5.88
C THR A 4 -26.27 -1.03 -5.41
N GLY A 5 -27.12 -1.16 -4.38
CA GLY A 5 -27.69 -0.04 -3.67
C GLY A 5 -26.60 0.75 -2.93
N PHE A 6 -26.98 1.87 -2.34
CA PHE A 6 -26.09 2.76 -1.57
C PHE A 6 -25.12 2.01 -0.62
N GLY A 7 -25.59 0.94 0.03
CA GLY A 7 -24.75 0.10 0.91
C GLY A 7 -23.62 -0.64 0.20
N GLY A 8 -23.82 -1.10 -1.04
CA GLY A 8 -22.78 -1.77 -1.83
C GLY A 8 -21.66 -0.82 -2.24
N VAL A 9 -22.00 0.40 -2.65
CA VAL A 9 -21.02 1.45 -3.01
C VAL A 9 -20.22 1.89 -1.78
N LEU A 10 -20.89 2.10 -0.64
CA LEU A 10 -20.23 2.41 0.64
C LEU A 10 -19.22 1.32 1.03
N MET A 11 -19.60 0.05 0.93
CA MET A 11 -18.71 -1.05 1.27
C MET A 11 -17.48 -1.10 0.35
N LEU A 12 -17.67 -0.86 -0.95
CA LEU A 12 -16.58 -0.80 -1.93
C LEU A 12 -15.59 0.33 -1.61
N LEU A 13 -16.10 1.51 -1.22
CA LEU A 13 -15.27 2.63 -0.79
C LEU A 13 -14.48 2.30 0.48
N VAL A 14 -15.11 1.67 1.47
CA VAL A 14 -14.42 1.24 2.71
C VAL A 14 -13.30 0.27 2.38
N VAL A 15 -13.53 -0.70 1.50
CA VAL A 15 -12.48 -1.66 1.07
C VAL A 15 -11.34 -0.95 0.36
N VAL A 16 -11.63 -0.05 -0.57
CA VAL A 16 -10.59 0.74 -1.27
C VAL A 16 -9.76 1.58 -0.30
N ILE A 17 -10.41 2.26 0.64
CA ILE A 17 -9.72 3.07 1.65
C ILE A 17 -8.87 2.17 2.55
N ALA A 18 -9.43 1.07 3.06
CA ALA A 18 -8.72 0.11 3.90
C ALA A 18 -7.50 -0.50 3.19
N GLN A 19 -7.57 -0.66 1.86
CA GLN A 19 -6.46 -1.11 1.02
C GLN A 19 -5.41 -0.01 0.81
N VAL A 20 -5.79 1.23 0.48
CA VAL A 20 -4.85 2.31 0.10
C VAL A 20 -4.17 2.95 1.31
N VAL A 21 -4.90 3.18 2.40
CA VAL A 21 -4.42 3.85 3.62
C VAL A 21 -3.14 3.22 4.21
N PRO A 22 -3.03 1.88 4.38
CA PRO A 22 -1.81 1.29 4.91
C PRO A 22 -0.59 1.57 4.01
N PHE A 23 -0.75 1.56 2.69
CA PHE A 23 0.32 1.92 1.76
C PHE A 23 0.69 3.40 1.83
N TRP A 24 -0.28 4.29 2.06
CA TRP A 24 -0.01 5.71 2.31
C TRP A 24 0.87 5.96 3.53
N ARG A 25 0.75 5.12 4.56
CA ARG A 25 1.62 5.19 5.75
C ARG A 25 2.93 4.42 5.58
N LEU A 26 2.95 3.38 4.75
CA LEU A 26 4.09 2.49 4.58
C LEU A 26 5.13 3.06 3.60
N LEU A 27 4.70 3.57 2.44
CA LEU A 27 5.58 4.04 1.37
C LEU A 27 6.54 5.18 1.80
N PRO A 28 6.11 6.19 2.58
CA PRO A 28 7.03 7.25 3.05
C PRO A 28 8.15 6.71 3.94
N ARG A 29 7.91 5.63 4.70
CA ARG A 29 8.95 4.99 5.53
C ARG A 29 10.04 4.35 4.68
N ALA A 30 9.69 3.90 3.47
CA ALA A 30 10.62 3.41 2.47
C ALA A 30 11.21 4.53 1.60
N GLY A 31 10.91 5.81 1.86
CA GLY A 31 11.35 6.94 1.03
C GLY A 31 10.64 7.03 -0.33
N ILE A 32 9.45 6.45 -0.47
CA ILE A 32 8.63 6.49 -1.69
C ILE A 32 7.51 7.53 -1.48
N PRO A 33 7.19 8.38 -2.48
CA PRO A 33 6.14 9.38 -2.37
C PRO A 33 4.77 8.75 -2.04
N SER A 34 4.02 9.36 -1.13
CA SER A 34 2.70 8.85 -0.72
C SER A 34 1.72 8.70 -1.90
N LEU A 35 1.79 9.55 -2.93
CA LEU A 35 0.91 9.42 -4.11
C LEU A 35 0.96 8.02 -4.75
N VAL A 36 2.10 7.32 -4.66
CA VAL A 36 2.26 5.97 -5.21
C VAL A 36 1.31 4.96 -4.55
N ALA A 37 0.82 5.21 -3.33
CA ALA A 37 -0.15 4.32 -2.68
C ALA A 37 -1.49 4.24 -3.41
N LEU A 38 -1.86 5.26 -4.20
CA LEU A 38 -3.10 5.22 -4.98
C LEU A 38 -3.08 4.07 -5.98
N LEU A 39 -1.89 3.70 -6.48
CA LEU A 39 -1.71 2.57 -7.38
C LEU A 39 -1.97 1.22 -6.67
N ALA A 40 -1.91 1.17 -5.33
CA ALA A 40 -2.20 -0.02 -4.54
C ALA A 40 -3.70 -0.40 -4.52
N ILE A 41 -4.57 0.43 -5.14
CA ILE A 41 -5.97 0.06 -5.41
C ILE A 41 -6.06 -1.18 -6.31
N PHE A 42 -5.04 -1.41 -7.15
CA PHE A 42 -4.91 -2.63 -7.94
C PHE A 42 -4.17 -3.69 -7.12
N PRO A 43 -4.79 -4.85 -6.81
CA PRO A 43 -4.20 -5.85 -5.93
C PRO A 43 -2.81 -6.32 -6.40
N LEU A 44 -2.62 -6.51 -7.71
CA LEU A 44 -1.33 -6.93 -8.27
C LEU A 44 -0.25 -5.86 -8.10
N VAL A 45 -0.60 -4.58 -8.29
CA VAL A 45 0.35 -3.48 -8.07
C VAL A 45 0.71 -3.36 -6.60
N SER A 46 -0.26 -3.57 -5.70
CA SER A 46 0.01 -3.61 -4.25
C SER A 46 1.00 -4.72 -3.88
N LEU A 47 0.90 -5.89 -4.52
CA LEU A 47 1.84 -7.00 -4.34
C LEU A 47 3.25 -6.64 -4.84
N VAL A 48 3.35 -6.02 -6.02
CA VAL A 48 4.63 -5.53 -6.56
C VAL A 48 5.24 -4.46 -5.65
N LEU A 49 4.44 -3.54 -5.10
CA LEU A 49 4.94 -2.54 -4.14
C LEU A 49 5.50 -3.20 -2.88
N LEU A 50 4.81 -4.21 -2.34
CA LEU A 50 5.30 -4.99 -1.21
C LEU A 50 6.59 -5.72 -1.56
N TRP A 51 6.67 -6.32 -2.74
CA TRP A 51 7.89 -6.95 -3.25
C TRP A 51 9.05 -5.97 -3.28
N ILE A 52 8.87 -4.79 -3.89
CA ILE A 52 9.89 -3.73 -3.94
C ILE A 52 10.33 -3.36 -2.52
N MET A 53 9.39 -3.15 -1.59
CA MET A 53 9.73 -2.80 -0.20
C MET A 53 10.45 -3.92 0.57
N ALA A 54 10.20 -5.18 0.24
CA ALA A 54 10.87 -6.32 0.87
C ALA A 54 12.35 -6.43 0.47
N PHE A 55 12.68 -6.13 -0.79
CA PHE A 55 14.05 -6.23 -1.31
C PHE A 55 14.81 -4.90 -1.30
N LYS A 56 14.11 -3.77 -1.20
CA LYS A 56 14.74 -2.45 -1.06
C LYS A 56 15.42 -2.34 0.30
N ARG A 57 16.59 -1.70 0.33
CA ARG A 57 17.30 -1.41 1.57
C ARG A 57 16.60 -0.30 2.36
N TRP A 58 16.38 -0.53 3.65
CA TRP A 58 15.67 0.40 4.52
C TRP A 58 16.64 1.41 5.16
N PRO A 59 16.17 2.63 5.47
CA PRO A 59 16.94 3.58 6.26
C PRO A 59 17.26 2.96 7.64
N GLY A 60 18.52 2.57 7.86
CA GLY A 60 18.99 1.94 9.11
C GLY A 60 19.70 0.60 8.94
N ASP A 61 19.59 -0.05 7.78
CA ASP A 61 20.25 -1.35 7.52
C ASP A 61 21.79 -1.26 7.56
N GLY A 62 22.35 -0.07 7.29
CA GLY A 62 23.81 0.16 7.35
C GLY A 62 24.37 0.31 8.77
N VAL A 63 23.54 0.61 9.77
CA VAL A 63 23.99 0.86 11.16
C VAL A 63 24.06 -0.43 11.97
N ARG A 64 23.28 -1.46 11.60
CA ARG A 64 23.25 -2.77 12.29
C ARG A 64 24.21 -3.81 11.69
N GLY A 65 24.72 -3.58 10.48
CA GLY A 65 25.62 -4.50 9.77
C GLY A 65 27.09 -4.35 10.16
N GLY A 66 27.39 -4.16 11.45
CA GLY A 66 28.76 -4.15 11.97
C GLY A 66 29.37 -5.56 11.93
N VAL A 67 29.89 -5.93 10.77
CA VAL A 67 30.88 -6.99 10.54
C VAL A 67 31.95 -6.43 9.61
#